data_AF-A0A6I9QJK1-F1
#
_entry.id   AF-A0A6I9QJK1-F1
#
_cell.length_a   1.000
_cell.length_b   1.000
_cell.length_c   1.000
_cell.angle_alpha   90.00
_cell.angle_beta   90.00
_cell.angle_gamma   90.00
#
_symmetry.space_group_name_H-M   'P 1'
#
loop_
_entity.id
_entity.type
_entity.pdbx_description
1 polymer ?
#
loop_
_entity_poly.entity_id
_entity_poly.type
_entity_poly.pdbx_seq_one_letter_code
_entity_poly.pdbx_strand_id
1 'polypeptide(L)'
;MERLSLYSVFPLLTLLLPSAMIGLHCSDPAPMPWPERFHALLYMNLTATGELMVTDIWYDLPRGRNVHLMQRQLDDLLYNVEWENGTSFYYTLGSTRYCHPKQWGIGLPRPDWLADSTYLGRRYTDGFLCHVWTKLDFVWYYEDVDTRRPVRWDFFDGVTNYVMTFEPGASLNDSQLWQAPSHCFSSGEDDGNDHGNKHDVQGAHESNPKGLDMKAIFDLNFRRLI
;
A
#
# COMPACT_ATOMS: atom_id res chain seq x y z
N MET A 1 -4.95 11.48 -92.91
CA MET A 1 -3.71 12.13 -92.44
C MET A 1 -4.16 13.22 -91.48
N GLU A 2 -3.99 13.05 -90.16
CA GLU A 2 -2.74 13.26 -89.40
C GLU A 2 -2.33 14.75 -89.41
N ARG A 3 -1.88 15.45 -88.35
CA ARG A 3 -1.74 15.32 -86.87
C ARG A 3 -1.68 16.79 -86.34
N LEU A 4 -1.91 17.19 -85.08
CA LEU A 4 -2.29 16.60 -83.79
C LEU A 4 -2.96 17.72 -82.94
N SER A 5 -3.48 17.42 -81.73
CA SER A 5 -3.93 18.45 -80.77
C SER A 5 -2.87 18.69 -79.70
N LEU A 6 -2.47 19.94 -79.46
CA LEU A 6 -1.49 20.32 -78.43
C LEU A 6 -2.21 20.52 -77.07
N TYR A 7 -2.40 19.45 -76.32
CA TYR A 7 -2.80 19.55 -74.91
C TYR A 7 -1.57 19.87 -74.05
N SER A 8 -1.54 21.07 -73.48
CA SER A 8 -0.54 21.46 -72.49
C SER A 8 -0.76 20.68 -71.19
N VAL A 9 0.07 19.67 -70.94
CA VAL A 9 0.10 18.93 -69.67
C VAL A 9 0.73 19.81 -68.59
N PHE A 10 -0.12 20.48 -67.81
CA PHE A 10 0.29 21.03 -66.52
C PHE A 10 0.81 19.89 -65.63
N PRO A 11 2.03 19.96 -65.08
CA PRO A 11 2.48 18.99 -64.10
C PRO A 11 1.69 19.19 -62.82
N LEU A 12 0.84 18.23 -62.48
CA LEU A 12 0.13 18.20 -61.20
C LEU A 12 1.15 17.94 -60.09
N LEU A 13 1.74 19.00 -59.55
CA LEU A 13 2.65 18.94 -58.41
C LEU A 13 1.85 18.52 -57.17
N THR A 14 1.70 17.20 -56.97
CA THR A 14 1.13 16.63 -55.78
C THR A 14 2.04 16.95 -54.59
N LEU A 15 1.71 18.01 -53.85
CA LEU A 15 2.28 18.21 -52.52
C LEU A 15 1.88 17.00 -51.66
N LEU A 16 2.85 16.10 -51.46
CA LEU A 16 2.87 15.17 -50.35
C LEU A 16 3.03 16.00 -49.08
N LEU A 17 1.93 16.57 -48.61
CA LEU A 17 1.82 17.05 -47.24
C LEU A 17 2.15 15.85 -46.36
N PRO A 18 3.22 15.89 -45.54
CA PRO A 18 3.39 14.89 -44.50
C PRO A 18 2.18 15.04 -43.60
N SER A 19 1.29 14.05 -43.59
CA SER A 19 0.25 13.95 -42.58
C SER A 19 0.94 13.80 -41.23
N ALA A 20 1.18 14.94 -40.59
CA ALA A 20 1.53 15.00 -39.19
C ALA A 20 0.34 14.39 -38.45
N MET A 21 0.45 13.08 -38.19
CA MET A 21 -0.40 12.40 -37.23
C MET A 21 -0.11 13.03 -35.88
N ILE A 22 -0.80 14.13 -35.58
CA ILE A 22 -0.97 14.64 -34.23
C ILE A 22 -1.85 13.59 -33.55
N GLY A 23 -1.23 12.47 -33.18
CA GLY A 23 -1.83 11.55 -32.25
C GLY A 23 -2.10 12.36 -31.00
N LEU A 24 -3.36 12.44 -30.59
CA LEU A 24 -3.67 12.89 -29.24
C LEU A 24 -2.82 12.05 -28.30
N HIS A 25 -1.82 12.66 -27.68
CA HIS A 25 -1.27 12.15 -26.44
C HIS A 25 -2.40 12.27 -25.43
N CYS A 26 -3.18 11.20 -25.32
CA CYS A 26 -4.03 11.00 -24.16
C CYS A 26 -3.08 11.03 -22.97
N SER A 27 -3.21 12.04 -22.11
CA SER A 27 -2.44 12.10 -20.87
C SER A 27 -2.67 10.82 -20.08
N ASP A 28 -1.62 10.30 -19.46
CA ASP A 28 -1.73 9.14 -18.59
C ASP A 28 -2.77 9.39 -17.49
N PRO A 29 -3.53 8.37 -17.08
CA PRO A 29 -4.53 8.51 -16.04
C PRO A 29 -3.86 8.82 -14.70
N ALA A 30 -4.40 9.82 -14.00
CA ALA A 30 -4.02 10.06 -12.61
C ALA A 30 -4.61 8.95 -11.70
N PRO A 31 -3.92 8.52 -10.64
CA PRO A 31 -4.49 7.69 -9.59
C PRO A 31 -5.71 8.38 -8.95
N MET A 32 -6.69 7.61 -8.45
CA MET A 32 -7.78 8.15 -7.64
C MET A 32 -7.26 8.43 -6.22
N PRO A 33 -7.42 9.66 -5.69
CA PRO A 33 -7.08 9.93 -4.30
C PRO A 33 -7.88 9.04 -3.34
N TRP A 34 -7.24 8.56 -2.27
CA TRP A 34 -7.95 7.84 -1.21
C TRP A 34 -8.98 8.76 -0.52
N PRO A 35 -10.17 8.25 -0.18
CA PRO A 35 -11.12 9.02 0.60
C PRO A 35 -10.58 9.24 2.03
N GLU A 36 -10.90 10.40 2.63
CA GLU A 36 -10.41 10.77 3.98
C GLU A 36 -10.80 9.78 5.09
N ARG A 37 -11.83 8.95 4.84
CA ARG A 37 -12.15 7.78 5.65
C ARG A 37 -12.47 6.59 4.77
N PHE A 38 -12.08 5.40 5.20
CA PHE A 38 -12.58 4.15 4.64
C PHE A 38 -12.39 2.98 5.59
N HIS A 39 -13.13 1.91 5.32
CA HIS A 39 -12.76 0.55 5.71
C HIS A 39 -12.26 -0.22 4.49
N ALA A 40 -11.28 -1.10 4.68
CA ALA A 40 -10.85 -2.05 3.67
C ALA A 40 -10.56 -3.40 4.32
N LEU A 41 -11.15 -4.48 3.79
CA LEU A 41 -10.76 -5.84 4.12
C LEU A 41 -9.72 -6.33 3.11
N LEU A 42 -8.57 -6.76 3.60
CA LEU A 42 -7.44 -7.20 2.80
C LEU A 42 -7.08 -8.66 3.07
N TYR A 43 -6.75 -9.39 2.00
CA TYR A 43 -6.01 -10.63 2.07
C TYR A 43 -4.55 -10.35 1.72
N MET A 44 -3.62 -10.78 2.56
CA MET A 44 -2.18 -10.52 2.41
C MET A 44 -1.41 -11.81 2.23
N ASN A 45 -0.59 -11.86 1.19
CA ASN A 45 0.39 -12.91 0.96
C ASN A 45 1.77 -12.40 1.37
N LEU A 46 2.35 -13.02 2.39
CA LEU A 46 3.68 -12.69 2.92
C LEU A 46 4.70 -13.65 2.30
N THR A 47 5.00 -13.43 1.01
CA THR A 47 5.80 -14.37 0.19
C THR A 47 7.16 -14.70 0.82
N ALA A 48 7.75 -13.76 1.57
CA ALA A 48 9.03 -13.93 2.28
C ALA A 48 9.01 -15.03 3.36
N THR A 49 7.85 -15.35 3.94
CA THR A 49 7.66 -16.44 4.92
C THR A 49 6.68 -17.52 4.49
N GLY A 50 5.93 -17.30 3.41
CA GLY A 50 4.88 -18.21 2.95
C GLY A 50 3.60 -18.16 3.80
N GLU A 51 3.46 -17.12 4.63
CA GLU A 51 2.33 -16.95 5.54
C GLU A 51 1.21 -16.12 4.91
N LEU A 52 -0.01 -16.33 5.40
CA LEU A 52 -1.21 -15.62 4.98
C LEU A 52 -1.82 -14.87 6.15
N MET A 53 -2.29 -13.65 5.89
CA MET A 53 -2.88 -12.76 6.88
C MET A 53 -4.13 -12.09 6.29
N VAL A 54 -5.19 -11.96 7.08
CA VAL A 54 -6.35 -11.13 6.77
C VAL A 54 -6.25 -9.87 7.61
N THR A 55 -6.58 -8.70 7.04
CA THR A 55 -6.48 -7.43 7.78
C THR A 55 -7.62 -6.50 7.44
N ASP A 56 -8.32 -6.03 8.47
CA ASP A 56 -9.19 -4.85 8.37
C ASP A 56 -8.35 -3.59 8.57
N ILE A 57 -8.40 -2.66 7.61
CA ILE A 57 -7.88 -1.30 7.75
C ILE A 57 -9.04 -0.35 8.02
N TRP A 58 -8.94 0.46 9.07
CA TRP A 58 -9.87 1.54 9.38
C TRP A 58 -9.12 2.87 9.40
N TYR A 59 -9.24 3.62 8.30
CA TYR A 59 -8.56 4.89 8.10
C TYR A 59 -9.49 6.07 8.42
N ASP A 60 -9.03 7.03 9.22
CA ASP A 60 -9.81 8.22 9.64
C ASP A 60 -8.90 9.45 9.75
N LEU A 61 -8.47 9.97 8.59
CA LEU A 61 -7.54 11.10 8.52
C LEU A 61 -8.03 12.38 9.23
N PRO A 62 -9.32 12.77 9.20
CA PRO A 62 -9.80 13.95 9.92
C PRO A 62 -9.65 13.85 11.45
N ARG A 63 -9.31 12.67 11.97
CA ARG A 63 -8.95 12.45 13.38
C ARG A 63 -7.49 12.01 13.57
N GLY A 64 -6.67 12.11 12.51
CA GLY A 64 -5.24 11.83 12.54
C GLY A 64 -4.90 10.40 12.96
N ARG A 65 -5.75 9.41 12.61
CA ARG A 65 -5.65 8.04 13.10
C ARG A 65 -5.95 6.98 12.04
N ASN A 66 -5.32 5.82 12.18
CA ASN A 66 -5.59 4.61 11.41
C ASN A 66 -5.49 3.40 12.38
N VAL A 67 -6.24 2.33 12.14
CA VAL A 67 -6.06 1.08 12.88
C VAL A 67 -6.19 -0.14 11.96
N HIS A 68 -5.25 -1.07 12.12
CA HIS A 68 -5.22 -2.35 11.43
C HIS A 68 -5.51 -3.48 12.41
N LEU A 69 -6.45 -4.36 12.07
CA LEU A 69 -6.74 -5.59 12.84
C LEU A 69 -6.24 -6.77 12.02
N MET A 70 -5.10 -7.34 12.40
CA MET A 70 -4.34 -8.31 11.61
C MET A 70 -4.47 -9.73 12.18
N GLN A 71 -5.12 -10.61 11.43
CA GLN A 71 -5.32 -12.02 11.79
C GLN A 71 -4.49 -12.94 10.90
N ARG A 72 -3.52 -13.64 11.48
CA ARG A 72 -2.79 -14.75 10.84
C ARG A 72 -3.52 -16.07 11.12
N GLN A 73 -3.17 -17.13 10.39
CA GLN A 73 -3.92 -18.39 10.45
C GLN A 73 -3.92 -19.08 11.83
N LEU A 74 -2.89 -18.86 12.66
CA LEU A 74 -2.68 -19.57 13.94
C LEU A 74 -2.23 -18.68 15.11
N ASP A 75 -2.27 -17.34 14.95
CA ASP A 75 -1.84 -16.37 15.99
C ASP A 75 -3.02 -15.65 16.66
N ASP A 76 -2.75 -14.98 17.78
CA ASP A 76 -3.63 -13.97 18.37
C ASP A 76 -3.87 -12.79 17.39
N LEU A 77 -5.07 -12.21 17.44
CA LEU A 77 -5.43 -11.01 16.69
C LEU A 77 -4.53 -9.83 17.11
N LEU A 78 -3.68 -9.37 16.18
CA LEU A 78 -2.75 -8.28 16.39
C LEU A 78 -3.38 -6.97 15.94
N TYR A 79 -3.48 -6.02 16.86
CA TYR A 79 -3.91 -4.65 16.57
C TYR A 79 -2.67 -3.80 16.29
N ASN A 80 -2.75 -2.93 15.29
CA ASN A 80 -1.82 -1.81 15.13
C ASN A 80 -2.60 -0.51 15.01
N VAL A 81 -2.50 0.35 16.03
CA VAL A 81 -3.09 1.68 16.01
C VAL A 81 -2.01 2.72 15.74
N GLU A 82 -2.31 3.61 14.80
CA GLU A 82 -1.37 4.50 14.14
C GLU A 82 -1.87 5.95 14.21
N TRP A 83 -0.97 6.90 14.45
CA TRP A 83 -1.30 8.34 14.49
C TRP A 83 -0.50 9.16 13.47
N GLU A 84 -1.05 10.33 13.14
CA GLU A 84 -0.49 11.34 12.24
C GLU A 84 0.88 11.89 12.69
N ASN A 85 1.18 11.86 13.99
CA ASN A 85 2.50 12.23 14.54
C ASN A 85 3.58 11.14 14.34
N GLY A 86 3.25 10.03 13.65
CA GLY A 86 4.16 8.92 13.41
C GLY A 86 4.34 7.95 14.58
N THR A 87 3.52 8.05 15.63
CA THR A 87 3.45 7.01 16.66
C THR A 87 2.59 5.83 16.16
N SER A 88 3.02 4.60 16.45
CA SER A 88 2.27 3.35 16.29
C SER A 88 2.35 2.51 17.56
N PHE A 89 1.34 1.69 17.83
CA PHE A 89 1.38 0.67 18.88
C PHE A 89 0.84 -0.65 18.33
N TYR A 90 1.69 -1.68 18.31
CA TYR A 90 1.26 -3.05 18.05
C TYR A 90 0.88 -3.72 19.37
N TYR A 91 -0.31 -4.29 19.50
CA TYR A 91 -0.76 -4.92 20.74
C TYR A 91 -1.78 -6.04 20.53
N THR A 92 -2.05 -6.78 21.60
CA THR A 92 -3.10 -7.80 21.70
C THR A 92 -4.01 -7.45 22.87
N LEU A 93 -5.32 -7.76 22.76
CA LEU A 93 -6.33 -7.48 23.79
C LEU A 93 -6.70 -8.71 24.65
N GLY A 94 -6.08 -9.87 24.39
CA GLY A 94 -6.38 -11.13 25.05
C GLY A 94 -5.63 -11.36 26.37
N SER A 95 -5.54 -12.63 26.76
CA SER A 95 -4.69 -13.08 27.88
C SER A 95 -3.21 -12.83 27.61
N THR A 96 -2.79 -12.98 26.36
CA THR A 96 -1.49 -12.52 25.86
C THR A 96 -1.50 -10.99 25.94
N ARG A 97 -0.68 -10.41 26.82
CA ARG A 97 -0.53 -8.95 26.97
C ARG A 97 0.67 -8.43 26.19
N TYR A 98 0.73 -8.73 24.90
CA TYR A 98 1.76 -8.16 24.03
C TYR A 98 1.48 -6.68 23.81
N CYS A 99 2.53 -5.85 23.91
CA CYS A 99 2.56 -4.53 23.32
C CYS A 99 3.98 -4.18 22.85
N HIS A 100 4.07 -3.47 21.73
CA HIS A 100 5.31 -2.94 21.18
C HIS A 100 5.06 -1.52 20.62
N PRO A 101 5.36 -0.46 21.38
CA PRO A 101 5.29 0.92 20.89
C PRO A 101 6.36 1.17 19.83
N LYS A 102 6.08 2.07 18.88
CA LYS A 102 6.98 2.42 17.79
C LYS A 102 6.82 3.89 17.42
N GLN A 103 7.94 4.57 17.14
CA GLN A 103 7.95 5.92 16.58
C GLN A 103 8.62 5.88 15.21
N TRP A 104 7.86 6.24 14.18
CA TRP A 104 8.29 6.16 12.77
C TRP A 104 8.77 7.49 12.20
N GLY A 105 8.44 8.62 12.84
CA GLY A 105 8.84 9.97 12.38
C GLY A 105 8.08 10.48 11.15
N ILE A 106 7.27 9.64 10.51
CA ILE A 106 6.41 9.96 9.37
C ILE A 106 4.97 9.56 9.73
N GLY A 107 4.00 10.40 9.38
CA GLY A 107 2.58 10.24 9.71
C GLY A 107 1.84 9.19 8.89
N LEU A 108 0.53 9.39 8.75
CA LEU A 108 -0.36 8.56 7.92
C LEU A 108 -0.27 8.98 6.44
N PRO A 109 -0.43 8.06 5.47
CA PRO A 109 -0.55 8.41 4.06
C PRO A 109 -1.68 9.43 3.84
N ARG A 110 -1.45 10.42 2.98
CA ARG A 110 -2.46 11.41 2.58
C ARG A 110 -3.31 10.87 1.41
N PRO A 111 -4.52 11.40 1.14
CA PRO A 111 -5.34 11.04 -0.02
C PRO A 111 -4.58 10.92 -1.33
N ASP A 112 -3.65 11.85 -1.55
CA ASP A 112 -2.79 12.01 -2.71
C ASP A 112 -1.43 11.34 -2.55
N TRP A 113 -1.27 10.31 -1.70
CA TRP A 113 0.02 9.63 -1.51
C TRP A 113 0.59 9.01 -2.81
N LEU A 114 -0.24 8.79 -3.84
CA LEU A 114 0.20 8.38 -5.19
C LEU A 114 0.50 9.55 -6.15
N ALA A 115 0.48 10.79 -5.69
CA ALA A 115 1.00 11.93 -6.44
C ALA A 115 2.46 11.67 -6.86
N ASP A 116 2.80 12.12 -8.07
CA ASP A 116 4.10 11.93 -8.72
C ASP A 116 4.55 10.47 -8.90
N SER A 117 3.60 9.52 -8.90
CA SER A 117 3.85 8.12 -9.25
C SER A 117 3.98 7.90 -10.76
N THR A 118 4.79 6.93 -11.16
CA THR A 118 5.03 6.58 -12.56
C THR A 118 3.97 5.59 -13.03
N TYR A 119 3.18 5.97 -14.04
CA TYR A 119 2.21 5.06 -14.66
C TYR A 119 2.93 3.97 -15.49
N LEU A 120 2.45 2.73 -15.38
CA LEU A 120 3.04 1.53 -15.97
C LEU A 120 2.12 0.84 -17.00
N GLY A 121 1.02 1.49 -17.38
CA GLY A 121 0.02 0.93 -18.28
C GLY A 121 -1.10 0.15 -17.57
N ARG A 122 -1.77 -0.72 -18.33
CA ARG A 122 -2.87 -1.57 -17.84
C ARG A 122 -2.43 -3.02 -17.70
N ARG A 123 -2.91 -3.72 -16.68
CA ARG A 123 -2.67 -5.15 -16.43
C ARG A 123 -3.92 -5.84 -15.90
N TYR A 124 -4.11 -7.11 -16.24
CA TYR A 124 -5.13 -7.94 -15.58
C TYR A 124 -4.57 -8.54 -14.28
N THR A 125 -5.31 -8.42 -13.18
CA THR A 125 -5.05 -9.11 -11.90
C THR A 125 -6.39 -9.44 -11.24
N ASP A 126 -6.51 -10.63 -10.65
CA ASP A 126 -7.64 -11.01 -9.77
C ASP A 126 -9.05 -10.86 -10.39
N GLY A 127 -9.14 -10.92 -11.72
CA GLY A 127 -10.37 -10.74 -12.50
C GLY A 127 -10.65 -9.31 -12.97
N PHE A 128 -9.83 -8.33 -12.57
CA PHE A 128 -9.96 -6.92 -12.92
C PHE A 128 -8.95 -6.51 -13.99
N LEU A 129 -9.35 -5.59 -14.87
CA LEU A 129 -8.42 -4.83 -15.69
C LEU A 129 -8.03 -3.58 -14.91
N CYS A 130 -6.78 -3.50 -14.46
CA CYS A 130 -6.31 -2.41 -13.61
C CYS A 130 -5.41 -1.44 -14.38
N HIS A 131 -5.51 -0.16 -14.05
CA HIS A 131 -4.41 0.80 -14.19
C HIS A 131 -3.34 0.50 -13.12
N VAL A 132 -2.06 0.67 -13.47
CA VAL A 132 -0.94 0.34 -12.58
C VAL A 132 0.03 1.52 -12.49
N TRP A 133 0.42 1.90 -11.28
CA TRP A 133 1.48 2.88 -11.03
C TRP A 133 2.54 2.31 -10.08
N THR A 134 3.78 2.78 -10.19
CA THR A 134 4.83 2.59 -9.18
C THR A 134 5.16 3.91 -8.50
N LYS A 135 5.41 3.88 -7.18
CA LYS A 135 5.97 5.02 -6.46
C LYS A 135 7.25 4.61 -5.74
N LEU A 136 8.32 5.38 -5.96
CA LEU A 136 9.67 5.18 -5.41
C LEU A 136 10.29 3.79 -5.66
N ASP A 137 9.82 3.08 -6.69
CA ASP A 137 10.13 1.66 -6.96
C ASP A 137 9.94 0.75 -5.73
N PHE A 138 8.98 1.15 -4.90
CA PHE A 138 8.74 0.62 -3.58
C PHE A 138 7.40 -0.11 -3.50
N VAL A 139 6.37 0.47 -4.12
CA VAL A 139 5.02 -0.09 -4.21
C VAL A 139 4.50 -0.03 -5.64
N TRP A 140 3.77 -1.07 -6.05
CA TRP A 140 2.98 -1.12 -7.27
C TRP A 140 1.50 -1.14 -6.90
N TYR A 141 0.78 -0.10 -7.30
CA TYR A 141 -0.63 0.10 -6.98
C TYR A 141 -1.51 -0.22 -8.19
N TYR A 142 -2.49 -1.09 -8.00
CA TYR A 142 -3.44 -1.54 -9.01
C TYR A 142 -4.82 -1.00 -8.67
N GLU A 143 -5.41 -0.25 -9.60
CA GLU A 143 -6.73 0.35 -9.49
C GLU A 143 -7.60 -0.13 -10.65
N ASP A 144 -8.81 -0.58 -10.36
CA ASP A 144 -9.75 -1.04 -11.39
C ASP A 144 -10.06 0.09 -12.40
N VAL A 145 -9.92 -0.18 -13.70
CA VAL A 145 -10.17 0.81 -14.77
C VAL A 145 -11.63 1.29 -14.76
N ASP A 146 -12.58 0.41 -14.43
CA ASP A 146 -14.00 0.72 -14.53
C ASP A 146 -14.55 1.41 -13.28
N THR A 147 -14.25 0.90 -12.08
CA THR A 147 -14.78 1.44 -10.82
C THR A 147 -13.82 2.36 -10.06
N ARG A 148 -12.57 2.54 -10.53
CA ARG A 148 -11.54 3.39 -9.90
C ARG A 148 -11.21 3.00 -8.46
N ARG A 149 -11.53 1.76 -8.04
CA ARG A 149 -11.28 1.26 -6.68
C ARG A 149 -9.91 0.61 -6.56
N PRO A 150 -9.28 0.62 -5.37
CA PRO A 150 -8.08 -0.17 -5.13
C PRO A 150 -8.39 -1.66 -5.30
N VAL A 151 -7.51 -2.39 -6.00
CA VAL A 151 -7.63 -3.86 -6.21
C VAL A 151 -6.49 -4.61 -5.55
N ARG A 152 -5.26 -4.12 -5.70
CA ARG A 152 -4.05 -4.80 -5.23
C ARG A 152 -2.90 -3.83 -5.02
N TRP A 153 -2.06 -4.09 -4.02
CA TRP A 153 -0.81 -3.38 -3.76
C TRP A 153 0.32 -4.40 -3.59
N ASP A 154 1.36 -4.34 -4.42
CA ASP A 154 2.58 -5.13 -4.26
C ASP A 154 3.68 -4.26 -3.65
N PHE A 155 4.44 -4.79 -2.69
CA PHE A 155 5.63 -4.13 -2.15
C PHE A 155 6.92 -4.82 -2.59
N PHE A 156 8.00 -4.03 -2.66
CA PHE A 156 9.33 -4.46 -3.13
C PHE A 156 9.93 -5.66 -2.36
N ASP A 157 9.44 -5.94 -1.15
CA ASP A 157 9.88 -7.00 -0.25
C ASP A 157 9.11 -8.33 -0.43
N GLY A 158 8.11 -8.36 -1.32
CA GLY A 158 7.30 -9.54 -1.61
C GLY A 158 6.02 -9.66 -0.77
N VAL A 159 5.62 -8.63 -0.03
CA VAL A 159 4.25 -8.52 0.51
C VAL A 159 3.30 -8.10 -0.62
N THR A 160 2.24 -8.89 -0.86
CA THR A 160 1.13 -8.49 -1.73
C THR A 160 -0.16 -8.40 -0.92
N ASN A 161 -0.81 -7.23 -1.00
CA ASN A 161 -2.14 -7.00 -0.45
C ASN A 161 -3.18 -7.06 -1.56
N TYR A 162 -4.18 -7.93 -1.40
CA TYR A 162 -5.35 -8.06 -2.27
C TYR A 162 -6.56 -7.43 -1.58
N VAL A 163 -7.23 -6.50 -2.24
CA VAL A 163 -8.35 -5.73 -1.67
C VAL A 163 -9.65 -6.51 -1.89
N MET A 164 -10.19 -7.10 -0.82
CA MET A 164 -11.44 -7.86 -0.86
C MET A 164 -12.67 -6.96 -0.80
N THR A 165 -12.65 -5.96 0.09
CA THR A 165 -13.67 -4.91 0.18
C THR A 165 -13.00 -3.54 0.31
N PHE A 166 -13.69 -2.50 -0.14
CA PHE A 166 -13.28 -1.11 0.03
C PHE A 166 -14.53 -0.25 0.19
N GLU A 167 -14.67 0.39 1.36
CA GLU A 167 -15.88 1.10 1.79
C GLU A 167 -15.57 2.57 2.09
N PRO A 168 -15.61 3.46 1.07
CA PRO A 168 -15.42 4.90 1.25
C PRO A 168 -16.40 5.50 2.27
N GLY A 169 -15.88 6.30 3.20
CA GLY A 169 -16.65 6.98 4.23
C GLY A 169 -17.01 6.13 5.46
N ALA A 170 -16.73 4.82 5.45
CA ALA A 170 -16.92 3.97 6.62
C ALA A 170 -16.04 4.42 7.82
N SER A 171 -16.50 4.13 9.04
CA SER A 171 -15.81 4.53 10.27
C SER A 171 -16.08 3.49 11.37
N LEU A 172 -15.05 3.18 12.15
CA LEU A 172 -15.13 2.19 13.22
C LEU A 172 -15.84 2.80 14.44
N ASN A 173 -17.04 2.31 14.73
CA ASN A 173 -17.90 2.81 15.81
C ASN A 173 -17.35 2.53 17.22
N ASP A 174 -16.53 1.50 17.38
CA ASP A 174 -15.92 1.17 18.68
C ASP A 174 -14.80 2.16 19.00
N SER A 175 -15.03 3.01 20.00
CA SER A 175 -14.06 4.00 20.47
C SER A 175 -12.83 3.40 21.15
N GLN A 176 -12.91 2.17 21.66
CA GLN A 176 -11.82 1.52 22.39
C GLN A 176 -10.73 1.00 21.45
N LEU A 177 -11.10 0.53 20.26
CA LEU A 177 -10.17 0.03 19.25
C LEU A 177 -9.27 1.12 18.65
N TRP A 178 -9.63 2.39 18.84
CA TRP A 178 -8.84 3.54 18.40
C TRP A 178 -7.74 3.97 19.37
N GLN A 179 -7.49 3.23 20.44
CA GLN A 179 -6.49 3.57 21.47
C GLN A 179 -5.67 2.34 21.88
N ALA A 180 -4.39 2.56 22.15
CA ALA A 180 -3.54 1.53 22.74
C ALA A 180 -4.00 1.24 24.19
N PRO A 181 -4.01 -0.03 24.63
CA PRO A 181 -4.43 -0.41 25.98
C PRO A 181 -3.41 0.03 27.04
N SER A 182 -3.83 0.14 28.30
CA SER A 182 -3.00 0.67 29.39
C SER A 182 -1.70 -0.12 29.65
N HIS A 183 -1.65 -1.41 29.31
CA HIS A 183 -0.41 -2.21 29.42
C HIS A 183 0.69 -1.79 28.44
N CYS A 184 0.36 -1.02 27.40
CA CYS A 184 1.35 -0.40 26.51
C CYS A 184 2.12 0.78 27.13
N PHE A 185 1.63 1.32 28.25
CA PHE A 185 2.19 2.51 28.92
C PHE A 185 2.73 2.19 30.32
N SER A 186 2.62 0.94 30.75
CA SER A 186 3.25 0.46 31.98
C SER A 186 4.74 0.31 31.70
N SER A 187 5.58 1.11 32.34
CA SER A 187 7.03 0.98 32.27
C SER A 187 7.43 -0.46 32.56
N GLY A 188 8.25 -1.06 31.72
CA GLY A 188 9.20 -2.03 32.25
C GLY A 188 10.08 -1.28 33.25
N GLU A 189 10.22 -1.81 34.45
CA GLU A 189 11.35 -1.48 35.30
C GLU A 189 12.61 -2.11 34.66
N ASP A 190 13.08 -1.50 33.56
CA ASP A 190 14.40 -1.76 32.98
C ASP A 190 15.44 -1.12 33.92
N ASP A 191 15.55 -1.73 35.10
CA ASP A 191 16.57 -1.42 36.08
C ASP A 191 17.89 -1.96 35.53
N GLY A 192 18.67 -1.05 34.93
CA GLY A 192 19.84 -1.39 34.12
C GLY A 192 20.96 -2.03 34.93
N ASN A 193 20.93 -3.37 35.07
CA ASN A 193 22.03 -4.12 35.68
C ASN A 193 22.12 -5.60 35.23
N ASP A 194 22.15 -5.87 33.92
CA ASP A 194 22.66 -7.17 33.43
C ASP A 194 24.19 -7.22 33.48
N HIS A 195 24.71 -7.42 34.69
CA HIS A 195 26.05 -7.98 34.88
C HIS A 195 25.99 -9.51 34.74
N GLY A 196 25.84 -9.92 33.48
CA GLY A 196 25.94 -11.25 32.91
C GLY A 196 26.00 -12.47 33.83
N ASN A 197 25.08 -13.40 33.61
CA ASN A 197 25.47 -14.82 33.65
C ASN A 197 24.82 -15.63 32.52
N LYS A 198 25.66 -16.32 31.75
CA LYS A 198 25.27 -17.07 30.56
C LYS A 198 24.86 -18.49 30.97
N HIS A 199 23.56 -18.77 30.97
CA HIS A 199 23.04 -20.14 31.07
C HIS A 199 22.13 -20.46 29.89
N ASP A 200 22.54 -21.44 29.08
CA ASP A 200 21.75 -21.97 27.97
C ASP A 200 20.43 -22.57 28.47
N VAL A 201 19.33 -22.13 27.86
CA VAL A 201 18.09 -22.90 27.76
C VAL A 201 17.68 -22.88 26.28
N GLN A 202 18.00 -23.94 25.54
CA GLN A 202 17.49 -24.12 24.18
C GLN A 202 15.96 -24.23 24.22
N GLY A 203 15.28 -23.25 23.63
CA GLY A 203 13.83 -23.20 23.47
C GLY A 203 13.43 -22.38 22.27
N ALA A 204 13.56 -22.98 21.07
CA ALA A 204 13.03 -22.54 19.76
C ALA A 204 12.59 -21.07 19.61
N HIS A 205 13.54 -20.13 19.69
CA HIS A 205 13.37 -18.80 19.11
C HIS A 205 14.09 -18.80 17.76
N GLU A 206 13.37 -19.05 16.66
CA GLU A 206 13.95 -19.12 15.32
C GLU A 206 14.22 -17.70 14.79
N SER A 207 15.29 -17.10 15.32
CA SER A 207 15.77 -15.79 14.91
C SER A 207 16.37 -15.86 13.50
N ASN A 208 15.58 -15.49 12.49
CA ASN A 208 16.05 -15.32 11.13
C ASN A 208 17.21 -14.28 11.09
N PRO A 209 18.42 -14.60 10.56
CA PRO A 209 19.61 -13.75 10.65
C PRO A 209 19.58 -12.40 9.88
N LYS A 210 18.41 -11.91 9.47
CA LYS A 210 18.23 -10.65 8.73
C LYS A 210 17.50 -9.53 9.47
N GLY A 211 17.04 -9.77 10.71
CA GLY A 211 16.73 -8.68 11.66
C GLY A 211 15.69 -7.63 11.24
N LEU A 212 14.78 -7.98 10.32
CA LEU A 212 13.61 -7.17 9.97
C LEU A 212 12.37 -7.80 10.61
N ASP A 213 11.86 -7.15 11.66
CA ASP A 213 10.58 -7.49 12.27
C ASP A 213 9.46 -7.28 11.23
N MET A 214 8.79 -8.37 10.86
CA MET A 214 7.73 -8.32 9.86
C MET A 214 6.47 -7.60 10.33
N LYS A 215 6.27 -7.41 11.64
CA LYS A 215 5.19 -6.54 12.16
C LYS A 215 5.46 -5.09 11.74
N ALA A 216 6.73 -4.69 11.74
CA ALA A 216 7.20 -3.40 11.26
C ALA A 216 7.21 -3.26 9.73
N ILE A 217 7.34 -4.36 8.96
CA ILE A 217 7.34 -4.32 7.49
C ILE A 217 6.04 -3.71 6.94
N PHE A 218 4.89 -4.12 7.45
CA PHE A 218 3.60 -3.67 6.95
C PHE A 218 3.39 -2.13 7.09
N ASP A 219 3.86 -1.52 8.19
CA ASP A 219 3.84 -0.04 8.37
C ASP A 219 4.92 0.67 7.56
N LEU A 220 6.14 0.11 7.52
CA LEU A 220 7.23 0.63 6.68
C LEU A 220 6.79 0.74 5.22
N ASN A 221 5.89 -0.16 4.80
CA ASN A 221 5.47 -0.29 3.43
C ASN A 221 4.53 0.84 2.97
N PHE A 222 3.62 1.33 3.82
CA PHE A 222 2.86 2.54 3.46
C PHE A 222 3.57 3.86 3.79
N ARG A 223 4.44 3.86 4.80
CA ARG A 223 4.98 5.12 5.37
C ARG A 223 6.22 5.67 4.68
N ARG A 224 6.87 4.93 3.77
CA ARG A 224 7.94 5.47 2.91
C ARG A 224 7.44 6.29 1.71
N LEU A 225 6.13 6.42 1.53
CA LEU A 225 5.50 6.99 0.34
C LEU A 225 5.01 8.44 0.54
N ILE A 226 5.34 9.02 1.70
CA ILE A 226 4.81 10.26 2.28
C ILE A 226 5.96 11.22 2.59
#